data_AF-A0A953HS97-F1
#
_entry.id   AF-A0A953HS97-F1
#
_cell.length_a   1.000
_cell.length_b   1.000
_cell.length_c   1.000
_cell.angle_alpha   90.00
_cell.angle_beta   90.00
_cell.angle_gamma   90.00
#
_symmetry.space_group_name_H-M   'P 1'
#
loop_
_entity.id
_entity.type
_entity.pdbx_description
1 polymer ?
#
loop_
_entity_poly.entity_id
_entity_poly.type
_entity_poly.pdbx_seq_one_letter_code
_entity_poly.pdbx_strand_id
1 'polypeptide(L)'
;VTAGPTSTGNVNEYTMTYQVEVSNTSDALAFYDLSDTLKYGAGATITDVSVSYVGVEGTTGTTNYTNFDGQSDYLIIDDEQVGTGKEDVFQIVVTFEVDPAKVTSQSADCELTEGEEGTGLLNTAEVSDGVPSKNDDACADMPNPSVDIVKTVTAGPTSTGNVNEYTITYQVNVNNTSDALAFYDLSDTLKYGAGATITDVSVSYVGVEGTTGTTNYTNFDGQSDYL
;
A
#
# COMPACT_ATOMS: atom_id res chain seq x y z
N VAL A 1 12.13 -4.91 10.09
CA VAL A 1 10.67 -4.62 10.02
C VAL A 1 10.01 -4.99 11.34
N THR A 2 9.23 -4.10 11.93
CA THR A 2 8.50 -4.37 13.19
C THR A 2 6.99 -4.42 13.02
N ALA A 3 6.43 -3.72 12.02
CA ALA A 3 5.01 -3.81 11.66
C ALA A 3 4.77 -3.41 10.20
N GLY A 4 3.64 -3.88 9.65
CA GLY A 4 3.20 -3.56 8.29
C GLY A 4 3.82 -4.43 7.19
N PRO A 5 3.49 -4.14 5.92
CA PRO A 5 2.62 -3.05 5.48
C PRO A 5 1.14 -3.27 5.88
N THR A 6 0.44 -2.22 6.27
CA THR A 6 -0.98 -2.29 6.68
C THR A 6 -1.77 -1.15 6.07
N SER A 7 -2.95 -1.44 5.50
CA SER A 7 -3.80 -0.42 4.87
C SER A 7 -4.26 0.61 5.89
N THR A 8 -4.23 1.89 5.51
CA THR A 8 -4.75 3.00 6.33
C THR A 8 -6.28 3.10 6.26
N GLY A 9 -6.91 2.36 5.35
CA GLY A 9 -8.32 2.51 4.99
C GLY A 9 -8.57 3.47 3.82
N ASN A 10 -7.55 4.24 3.41
CA ASN A 10 -7.58 4.99 2.16
C ASN A 10 -7.21 4.09 0.97
N VAL A 11 -7.64 4.48 -0.23
CA VAL A 11 -7.41 3.70 -1.46
C VAL A 11 -5.91 3.57 -1.73
N ASN A 12 -5.44 2.32 -1.76
CA ASN A 12 -4.05 1.94 -2.02
C ASN A 12 -2.99 2.60 -1.12
N GLU A 13 -3.38 3.13 0.04
CA GLU A 13 -2.44 3.74 1.00
C GLU A 13 -2.15 2.77 2.15
N TYR A 14 -0.87 2.67 2.51
CA TYR A 14 -0.36 1.74 3.50
C TYR A 14 0.64 2.42 4.43
N THR A 15 0.78 1.86 5.62
CA THR A 15 1.81 2.22 6.60
C THR A 15 2.73 1.05 6.88
N MET A 16 4.01 1.34 7.04
CA MET A 16 5.08 0.38 7.33
C MET A 16 5.94 0.91 8.47
N THR A 17 6.45 0.04 9.33
CA THR A 17 7.33 0.43 10.45
C THR A 17 8.62 -0.37 10.46
N TYR A 18 9.73 0.37 10.45
CA TYR A 18 11.09 -0.14 10.63
C TYR A 18 11.62 0.26 11.99
N GLN A 19 12.58 -0.53 12.47
CA GLN A 19 13.35 -0.23 13.66
C GLN A 19 14.82 -0.40 13.31
N VAL A 20 15.62 0.60 13.64
CA VAL A 20 17.07 0.61 13.49
C VAL A 20 17.68 0.60 14.88
N GLU A 21 18.60 -0.33 15.12
CA GLU A 21 19.31 -0.48 16.39
C GLU A 21 20.80 -0.21 16.18
N VAL A 22 21.35 0.77 16.89
CA VAL A 22 22.77 1.11 16.87
C VAL A 22 23.39 0.70 18.20
N SER A 23 24.20 -0.37 18.17
CA SER A 23 24.79 -0.98 19.36
C SER A 23 26.30 -0.70 19.47
N ASN A 24 26.75 -0.13 20.60
CA ASN A 24 28.16 0.07 20.89
C ASN A 24 28.76 -1.11 21.67
N THR A 25 29.53 -1.93 20.95
CA THR A 25 30.19 -3.13 21.48
C THR A 25 31.64 -2.89 21.90
N SER A 26 32.13 -1.66 21.82
CA SER A 26 33.49 -1.28 22.24
C SER A 26 33.57 -1.03 23.75
N ASP A 27 34.78 -0.76 24.26
CA ASP A 27 35.05 -0.35 25.64
C ASP A 27 35.14 1.18 25.83
N ALA A 28 34.85 1.94 24.76
CA ALA A 28 34.92 3.39 24.73
C ALA A 28 33.55 4.00 24.40
N LEU A 29 33.40 5.28 24.72
CA LEU A 29 32.27 6.07 24.26
C LEU A 29 32.39 6.32 22.76
N ALA A 30 31.31 6.15 22.01
CA ALA A 30 31.28 6.36 20.57
C ALA A 30 30.33 7.50 20.19
N PHE A 31 30.66 8.16 19.08
CA PHE A 31 29.84 9.18 18.42
C PHE A 31 29.61 8.71 16.98
N TYR A 32 28.40 8.88 16.46
CA TYR A 32 28.04 8.39 15.13
C TYR A 32 26.99 9.28 14.47
N ASP A 33 27.02 9.28 13.14
CA ASP A 33 25.90 9.73 12.32
C ASP A 33 25.07 8.53 11.93
N LEU A 34 23.74 8.68 11.90
CA LEU A 34 22.83 7.70 11.34
C LEU A 34 22.12 8.29 10.12
N SER A 35 22.29 7.61 8.99
CA SER A 35 21.52 7.84 7.78
C SER A 35 20.67 6.62 7.44
N ASP A 36 19.62 6.83 6.64
CA ASP A 36 18.77 5.76 6.12
C ASP A 36 18.27 6.11 4.71
N THR A 37 18.13 5.10 3.86
CA THR A 37 17.71 5.21 2.47
C THR A 37 16.54 4.28 2.19
N LEU A 38 15.41 4.85 1.76
CA LEU A 38 14.21 4.13 1.34
C LEU A 38 14.27 3.90 -0.18
N LYS A 39 14.32 2.63 -0.60
CA LYS A 39 14.39 2.23 -2.02
C LYS A 39 13.25 1.29 -2.39
N TYR A 40 12.03 1.79 -2.22
CA TYR A 40 10.83 1.00 -2.53
C TYR A 40 10.76 0.69 -4.03
N GLY A 41 10.21 -0.48 -4.35
CA GLY A 41 10.07 -0.93 -5.72
C GLY A 41 9.11 -0.07 -6.54
N ALA A 42 9.27 -0.16 -7.86
CA ALA A 42 8.41 0.52 -8.81
C ALA A 42 6.92 0.20 -8.54
N GLY A 43 6.11 1.25 -8.44
CA GLY A 43 4.70 1.17 -8.07
C GLY A 43 4.40 1.73 -6.68
N ALA A 44 5.40 1.85 -5.79
CA ALA A 44 5.25 2.57 -4.54
C ALA A 44 5.64 4.05 -4.66
N THR A 45 4.89 4.92 -4.00
CA THR A 45 5.23 6.34 -3.79
C THR A 45 5.20 6.63 -2.30
N ILE A 46 6.33 7.04 -1.73
CA ILE A 46 6.39 7.46 -0.32
C ILE A 46 5.73 8.84 -0.20
N THR A 47 4.74 8.96 0.68
CA THR A 47 3.96 10.18 0.88
C THR A 47 4.28 10.87 2.21
N ASP A 48 4.70 10.12 3.23
CA ASP A 48 5.09 10.65 4.52
C ASP A 48 6.11 9.73 5.21
N VAL A 49 7.04 10.32 5.93
CA VAL A 49 8.03 9.61 6.75
C VAL A 49 8.10 10.31 8.10
N SER A 50 8.03 9.52 9.18
CA SER A 50 8.22 10.01 10.52
C SER A 50 9.25 9.17 11.27
N VAL A 51 10.13 9.85 12.01
CA VAL A 51 11.17 9.21 12.80
C VAL A 51 10.99 9.57 14.27
N SER A 52 11.23 8.60 15.14
CA SER A 52 11.27 8.81 16.57
C SER A 52 12.35 7.96 17.22
N TYR A 53 12.98 8.51 18.25
CA TYR A 53 13.82 7.72 19.13
C TYR A 53 12.95 6.95 20.13
N VAL A 54 13.14 5.64 20.19
CA VAL A 54 12.42 4.71 21.08
C VAL A 54 13.35 3.96 22.04
N GLY A 55 14.64 4.29 22.03
CA GLY A 55 15.61 3.81 23.00
C GLY A 55 15.41 4.40 24.40
N VAL A 56 16.35 4.11 25.31
CA VAL A 56 16.25 4.49 26.73
C VAL A 56 17.24 5.58 27.17
N GLU A 57 18.29 5.83 26.39
CA GLU A 57 19.34 6.80 26.77
C GLU A 57 18.97 8.24 26.37
N GLY A 58 18.07 8.38 25.39
CA GLY A 58 17.71 9.65 24.78
C GLY A 58 18.66 9.98 23.63
N THR A 59 18.52 11.18 23.06
CA THR A 59 19.42 11.67 22.02
C THR A 59 20.18 12.90 22.51
N THR A 60 21.44 12.99 22.13
CA THR A 60 22.36 14.08 22.44
C THR A 60 22.89 14.77 21.18
N GLY A 61 22.80 14.11 20.03
CA GLY A 61 23.17 14.62 18.73
C GLY A 61 22.15 15.60 18.14
N THR A 62 22.44 16.08 16.94
CA THR A 62 21.56 16.99 16.19
C THR A 62 20.58 16.17 15.36
N THR A 63 19.31 16.15 15.79
CA THR A 63 18.24 15.41 15.08
C THR A 63 17.86 16.10 13.77
N ASN A 64 17.60 15.31 12.73
CA ASN A 64 17.04 15.78 11.46
C ASN A 64 15.66 15.18 11.15
N TYR A 65 14.93 14.73 12.18
CA TYR A 65 13.68 13.98 12.04
C TYR A 65 12.59 14.68 11.21
N THR A 66 12.60 16.01 11.14
CA THR A 66 11.59 16.78 10.40
C THR A 66 11.89 16.90 8.91
N ASN A 67 13.15 16.77 8.50
CA ASN A 67 13.54 16.92 7.09
C ASN A 67 13.90 15.58 6.45
N PHE A 68 14.28 14.59 7.25
CA PHE A 68 14.52 13.23 6.78
C PHE A 68 13.31 12.71 5.99
N ASP A 69 13.56 12.33 4.73
CA ASP A 69 12.56 11.73 3.84
C ASP A 69 13.02 10.36 3.28
N GLY A 70 14.26 9.95 3.58
CA GLY A 70 14.86 8.70 3.11
C GLY A 70 15.08 8.64 1.59
N GLN A 71 14.83 9.72 0.85
CA GLN A 71 14.87 9.77 -0.62
C GLN A 71 15.81 10.86 -1.15
N SER A 72 15.78 12.04 -0.54
CA SER A 72 16.62 13.19 -0.90
C SER A 72 17.42 13.72 0.29
N ASP A 73 16.91 13.54 1.51
CA ASP A 73 17.60 13.74 2.78
C ASP A 73 17.64 12.43 3.56
N TYR A 74 18.83 11.86 3.66
CA TYR A 74 19.07 10.56 4.26
C TYR A 74 19.49 10.65 5.73
N LEU A 75 19.86 11.83 6.23
CA LEU A 75 20.39 11.96 7.59
C LEU A 75 19.24 11.92 8.61
N ILE A 76 19.29 11.00 9.57
CA ILE A 76 18.34 10.92 10.69
C ILE A 76 18.88 11.73 11.87
N ILE A 77 20.14 11.52 12.23
CA ILE A 77 20.79 12.20 13.36
C ILE A 77 22.30 12.30 13.13
N ASP A 78 22.86 13.43 13.54
CA ASP A 78 24.27 13.82 13.40
C ASP A 78 24.94 13.88 14.78
N ASP A 79 26.17 13.38 14.89
CA ASP A 79 26.99 13.41 16.11
C ASP A 79 26.30 12.80 17.36
N GLU A 80 25.51 11.73 17.20
CA GLU A 80 24.85 11.06 18.34
C GLU A 80 25.83 10.23 19.16
N GLN A 81 25.66 10.24 20.48
CA GLN A 81 26.51 9.52 21.41
C GLN A 81 25.85 8.21 21.85
N VAL A 82 26.57 7.09 21.74
CA VAL A 82 26.15 5.79 22.30
C VAL A 82 27.13 5.29 23.36
N GLY A 83 26.60 5.00 24.55
CA GLY A 83 27.37 4.53 25.71
C GLY A 83 28.04 3.17 25.49
N THR A 84 29.12 2.89 26.22
CA THR A 84 29.76 1.56 26.21
C THR A 84 28.79 0.45 26.63
N GLY A 85 28.59 -0.54 25.76
CA GLY A 85 27.64 -1.65 26.00
C GLY A 85 26.17 -1.24 25.95
N LYS A 86 25.87 -0.13 25.26
CA LYS A 86 24.53 0.44 25.11
C LYS A 86 24.06 0.39 23.66
N GLU A 87 22.77 0.66 23.50
CA GLU A 87 22.09 0.66 22.23
C GLU A 87 21.16 1.88 22.13
N ASP A 88 21.10 2.43 20.92
CA ASP A 88 20.11 3.42 20.52
C ASP A 88 19.14 2.78 19.53
N VAL A 89 17.85 3.11 19.70
CA VAL A 89 16.79 2.52 18.89
C VAL A 89 15.96 3.63 18.25
N PHE A 90 15.91 3.62 16.93
CA PHE A 90 15.12 4.56 16.13
C PHE A 90 13.98 3.80 15.45
N GLN A 91 12.79 4.37 15.49
CA GLN A 91 11.62 3.87 14.79
C GLN A 91 11.31 4.79 13.61
N ILE A 92 11.17 4.19 12.43
CA ILE A 92 10.84 4.88 11.18
C ILE A 92 9.48 4.36 10.74
N VAL A 93 8.49 5.25 10.65
CA VAL A 93 7.16 4.93 10.13
C VAL A 93 7.01 5.61 8.78
N VAL A 94 6.71 4.81 7.76
CA VAL A 94 6.56 5.27 6.37
C VAL A 94 5.12 5.08 5.94
N THR A 95 4.49 6.15 5.45
CA THR A 95 3.22 6.09 4.73
C THR A 95 3.50 6.17 3.24
N PHE A 96 2.88 5.29 2.47
CA PHE A 96 3.09 5.22 1.02
C PHE A 96 1.82 4.80 0.29
N GLU A 97 1.72 5.22 -0.96
CA GLU A 97 0.68 4.82 -1.91
C GLU A 97 1.23 3.77 -2.88
N VAL A 98 0.38 2.82 -3.26
CA VAL A 98 0.65 1.83 -4.30
C VAL A 98 -0.15 2.17 -5.55
N ASP A 99 0.50 2.13 -6.72
CA ASP A 99 -0.11 2.15 -8.04
C ASP A 99 -0.10 0.74 -8.63
N PRO A 100 -1.20 -0.04 -8.50
CA PRO A 100 -1.26 -1.43 -8.94
C PRO A 100 -0.99 -1.60 -10.44
N ALA A 101 -1.15 -0.55 -11.25
CA ALA A 101 -0.86 -0.60 -12.69
C ALA A 101 0.64 -0.58 -13.00
N LYS A 102 1.49 -0.20 -12.04
CA LYS A 102 2.95 -0.16 -12.18
C LYS A 102 3.66 -1.26 -11.39
N VAL A 103 2.98 -1.89 -10.43
CA VAL A 103 3.52 -3.00 -9.67
C VAL A 103 3.79 -4.19 -10.59
N THR A 104 4.99 -4.75 -10.48
CA THR A 104 5.38 -6.01 -11.13
C THR A 104 5.74 -7.04 -10.08
N SER A 105 5.84 -8.31 -10.46
CA SER A 105 6.30 -9.34 -9.51
C SER A 105 7.71 -9.09 -9.00
N GLN A 106 8.60 -8.53 -9.84
CA GLN A 106 9.98 -8.19 -9.45
C GLN A 106 9.97 -6.99 -8.50
N SER A 107 9.35 -5.89 -8.92
CA SER A 107 9.35 -4.68 -8.09
C SER A 107 8.63 -4.84 -6.75
N ALA A 108 7.73 -5.80 -6.61
CA ALA A 108 7.04 -6.09 -5.36
C ALA A 108 7.81 -7.03 -4.42
N ASP A 109 8.78 -7.77 -4.93
CA ASP A 109 9.54 -8.74 -4.13
C ASP A 109 10.73 -8.07 -3.44
N CYS A 110 11.31 -8.76 -2.47
CA CYS A 110 12.49 -8.28 -1.75
C CYS A 110 13.83 -8.69 -2.38
N GLU A 111 13.85 -8.97 -3.67
CA GLU A 111 15.05 -9.40 -4.39
C GLU A 111 15.49 -8.31 -5.38
N LEU A 112 16.45 -7.48 -4.98
CA LEU A 112 16.94 -6.42 -5.86
C LEU A 112 17.75 -7.02 -7.02
N THR A 113 17.18 -6.98 -8.23
CA THR A 113 17.81 -7.53 -9.45
C THR A 113 18.33 -6.45 -10.40
N GLU A 114 19.09 -6.88 -11.43
CA GLU A 114 19.65 -5.95 -12.41
C GLU A 114 18.54 -5.22 -13.18
N GLY A 115 18.56 -3.90 -13.13
CA GLY A 115 17.55 -3.03 -13.78
C GLY A 115 16.53 -2.45 -12.81
N GLU A 116 16.58 -2.82 -11.53
CA GLU A 116 15.76 -2.24 -10.48
C GLU A 116 16.55 -1.18 -9.70
N GLU A 117 15.92 -0.02 -9.49
CA GLU A 117 16.46 1.05 -8.62
C GLU A 117 16.06 0.86 -7.15
N GLY A 118 15.06 0.00 -6.92
CA GLY A 118 14.48 -0.35 -5.64
C GLY A 118 13.60 -1.59 -5.77
N THR A 119 13.32 -2.26 -4.66
CA THR A 119 12.58 -3.52 -4.61
C THR A 119 11.72 -3.57 -3.36
N GLY A 120 10.53 -4.18 -3.46
CA GLY A 120 9.60 -4.35 -2.34
C GLY A 120 9.45 -3.06 -1.54
N LEU A 121 9.58 -3.18 -0.22
CA LEU A 121 9.66 -2.07 0.72
C LEU A 121 11.06 -2.04 1.36
N LEU A 122 12.12 -1.95 0.54
CA LEU A 122 13.51 -1.93 1.01
C LEU A 122 13.87 -0.63 1.74
N ASN A 123 14.46 -0.77 2.93
CA ASN A 123 15.02 0.28 3.78
C ASN A 123 16.45 -0.09 4.18
N THR A 124 17.42 0.81 4.04
CA THR A 124 18.83 0.56 4.35
C THR A 124 19.40 1.66 5.23
N ALA A 125 19.73 1.31 6.47
CA ALA A 125 20.34 2.20 7.44
C ALA A 125 21.88 2.12 7.38
N GLU A 126 22.56 3.23 7.63
CA GLU A 126 24.03 3.31 7.73
C GLU A 126 24.43 4.14 8.96
N VAL A 127 25.38 3.63 9.74
CA VAL A 127 26.08 4.40 10.78
C VAL A 127 27.46 4.82 10.28
N SER A 128 27.91 6.04 10.56
CA SER A 128 29.20 6.56 10.06
C SER A 128 29.82 7.70 10.90
N ASP A 129 30.75 8.46 10.30
CA ASP A 129 31.56 9.56 10.84
C ASP A 129 32.49 9.20 12.01
N GLY A 130 32.02 9.33 13.25
CA GLY A 130 32.82 9.05 14.45
C GLY A 130 33.10 7.56 14.69
N VAL A 131 32.48 6.67 13.90
CA VAL A 131 32.66 5.21 13.92
C VAL A 131 32.93 4.65 12.51
N PRO A 132 33.54 3.45 12.39
CA PRO A 132 33.64 2.78 11.10
C PRO A 132 32.27 2.56 10.46
N SER A 133 32.14 2.92 9.18
CA SER A 133 30.88 2.78 8.46
C SER A 133 30.36 1.34 8.47
N LYS A 134 29.08 1.19 8.76
CA LYS A 134 28.34 -0.09 8.65
C LYS A 134 26.93 0.20 8.20
N ASN A 135 26.37 -0.71 7.40
CA ASN A 135 24.98 -0.67 7.01
C ASN A 135 24.27 -1.98 7.33
N ASP A 136 22.95 -1.91 7.40
CA ASP A 136 22.05 -3.05 7.48
C ASP A 136 20.75 -2.70 6.75
N ASP A 137 20.09 -3.71 6.19
CA ASP A 137 18.87 -3.51 5.42
C ASP A 137 17.73 -4.41 5.91
N ALA A 138 16.51 -3.94 5.65
CA ALA A 138 15.31 -4.71 5.89
C ALA A 138 14.32 -4.45 4.76
N CYS A 139 13.66 -5.51 4.31
CA CYS A 139 12.64 -5.43 3.28
C CYS A 139 11.40 -6.25 3.68
N ALA A 140 10.25 -5.82 3.16
CA ALA A 140 9.02 -6.59 3.13
C ALA A 140 8.40 -6.50 1.73
N ASP A 141 7.66 -7.53 1.31
CA ASP A 141 6.98 -7.53 0.03
C ASP A 141 5.96 -6.36 -0.04
N MET A 142 5.90 -5.71 -1.20
CA MET A 142 4.95 -4.63 -1.43
C MET A 142 3.53 -5.20 -1.62
N PRO A 143 2.49 -4.61 -0.99
CA PRO A 143 1.11 -5.01 -1.25
C PRO A 143 0.76 -4.82 -2.73
N ASN A 144 0.10 -5.81 -3.33
CA ASN A 144 -0.39 -5.72 -4.70
C ASN A 144 -1.88 -6.05 -4.77
N PRO A 145 -2.78 -5.06 -4.55
CA PRO A 145 -4.22 -5.27 -4.64
C PRO A 145 -4.65 -5.76 -6.01
N SER A 146 -5.40 -6.85 -6.05
CA SER A 146 -5.91 -7.43 -7.30
C SER A 146 -7.32 -7.95 -7.12
N VAL A 147 -8.19 -7.69 -8.10
CA VAL A 147 -9.57 -8.16 -8.12
C VAL A 147 -9.90 -8.82 -9.45
N ASP A 148 -10.68 -9.90 -9.38
CA ASP A 148 -11.31 -10.54 -10.53
C ASP A 148 -12.80 -10.20 -10.56
N ILE A 149 -13.36 -10.10 -11.77
CA ILE A 149 -14.78 -9.84 -11.99
C ILE A 149 -15.42 -10.94 -12.84
N VAL A 150 -16.54 -11.46 -12.37
CA VAL A 150 -17.35 -12.45 -13.09
C VAL A 150 -18.79 -11.97 -13.19
N LYS A 151 -19.29 -11.82 -14.41
CA LYS A 151 -20.70 -11.50 -14.69
C LYS A 151 -21.41 -12.72 -15.29
N THR A 152 -22.53 -13.11 -14.71
CA THR A 152 -23.32 -14.28 -15.13
C THR A 152 -24.79 -13.93 -15.29
N VAL A 153 -25.49 -14.63 -16.19
CA VAL A 153 -26.95 -14.63 -16.22
C VAL A 153 -27.42 -15.69 -15.24
N THR A 154 -28.14 -15.29 -14.21
CA THR A 154 -28.63 -16.20 -13.15
C THR A 154 -30.08 -16.60 -13.35
N ALA A 155 -30.86 -15.80 -14.09
CA ALA A 155 -32.23 -16.11 -14.45
C ALA A 155 -32.65 -15.46 -15.77
N GLY A 156 -33.58 -16.09 -16.46
CA GLY A 156 -34.21 -15.57 -17.67
C GLY A 156 -33.39 -15.74 -18.96
N PRO A 157 -33.85 -15.10 -20.06
CA PRO A 157 -35.03 -14.25 -20.12
C PRO A 157 -36.33 -15.02 -19.83
N THR A 158 -37.21 -14.45 -19.02
CA THR A 158 -38.50 -15.04 -18.64
C THR A 158 -39.61 -14.02 -18.88
N SER A 159 -40.72 -14.43 -19.48
CA SER A 159 -41.85 -13.54 -19.74
C SER A 159 -42.46 -13.04 -18.43
N THR A 160 -42.82 -11.76 -18.37
CA THR A 160 -43.53 -11.17 -17.22
C THR A 160 -45.04 -11.44 -17.25
N GLY A 161 -45.54 -12.08 -18.32
CA GLY A 161 -46.97 -12.28 -18.58
C GLY A 161 -47.58 -11.18 -19.46
N ASN A 162 -46.87 -10.06 -19.67
CA ASN A 162 -47.24 -9.04 -20.64
C ASN A 162 -46.74 -9.39 -22.05
N VAL A 163 -47.39 -8.83 -23.06
CA VAL A 163 -47.04 -9.07 -24.47
C VAL A 163 -45.66 -8.48 -24.77
N ASN A 164 -44.72 -9.33 -25.21
CA ASN A 164 -43.34 -8.98 -25.59
C ASN A 164 -42.47 -8.39 -24.46
N GLU A 165 -42.82 -8.65 -23.20
CA GLU A 165 -42.08 -8.16 -22.05
C GLU A 165 -41.41 -9.33 -21.30
N TYR A 166 -40.12 -9.15 -21.00
CA TYR A 166 -39.27 -10.18 -20.41
C TYR A 166 -38.33 -9.58 -19.37
N THR A 167 -38.05 -10.35 -18.33
CA THR A 167 -37.05 -10.05 -17.31
C THR A 167 -35.86 -10.99 -17.43
N ILE A 168 -34.67 -10.46 -17.20
CA ILE A 168 -33.40 -11.19 -17.14
C ILE A 168 -32.62 -10.69 -15.92
N THR A 169 -31.92 -11.58 -15.22
CA THR A 169 -31.14 -11.23 -14.03
C THR A 169 -29.68 -11.55 -14.27
N TYR A 170 -28.83 -10.56 -14.00
CA TYR A 170 -27.39 -10.71 -13.98
C TYR A 170 -26.88 -10.67 -12.54
N GLN A 171 -25.85 -11.46 -12.28
CA GLN A 171 -25.06 -11.35 -11.06
C GLN A 171 -23.63 -10.99 -11.44
N VAL A 172 -23.10 -9.94 -10.81
CA VAL A 172 -21.71 -9.50 -10.92
C VAL A 172 -21.03 -9.80 -9.60
N ASN A 173 -20.01 -10.66 -9.63
CA ASN A 173 -19.18 -10.98 -8.49
C ASN A 173 -17.81 -10.33 -8.70
N VAL A 174 -17.40 -9.49 -7.75
CA VAL A 174 -16.03 -8.97 -7.66
C VAL A 174 -15.35 -9.74 -6.53
N ASN A 175 -14.24 -10.41 -6.83
CA ASN A 175 -13.49 -11.22 -5.89
C ASN A 175 -12.10 -10.61 -5.71
N ASN A 176 -11.68 -10.36 -4.47
CA ASN A 176 -10.27 -10.07 -4.21
C ASN A 176 -9.45 -11.34 -4.44
N THR A 177 -8.47 -11.27 -5.32
CA THR A 177 -7.56 -12.37 -5.66
C THR A 177 -6.19 -12.22 -5.02
N SER A 178 -6.01 -11.15 -4.24
CA SER A 178 -4.82 -10.85 -3.46
C SER A 178 -5.13 -10.90 -1.96
N ASP A 179 -4.07 -10.93 -1.15
CA ASP A 179 -4.19 -10.80 0.31
C ASP A 179 -4.26 -9.32 0.77
N ALA A 180 -4.07 -8.37 -0.16
CA ALA A 180 -4.13 -6.94 0.12
C ALA A 180 -5.57 -6.42 0.05
N LEU A 181 -5.95 -5.48 0.93
CA LEU A 181 -7.23 -4.79 0.83
C LEU A 181 -7.32 -4.06 -0.53
N ALA A 182 -8.36 -4.36 -1.30
CA ALA A 182 -8.56 -3.80 -2.63
C ALA A 182 -9.78 -2.88 -2.66
N PHE A 183 -9.66 -1.80 -3.43
CA PHE A 183 -10.74 -0.87 -3.75
C PHE A 183 -11.01 -0.94 -5.25
N TYR A 184 -12.26 -0.81 -5.65
CA TYR A 184 -12.65 -0.93 -7.05
C TYR A 184 -13.83 -0.02 -7.37
N ASP A 185 -13.87 0.42 -8.62
CA ASP A 185 -15.05 0.99 -9.24
C ASP A 185 -15.71 -0.05 -10.13
N LEU A 186 -17.04 -0.14 -10.07
CA LEU A 186 -17.81 -1.06 -10.90
C LEU A 186 -18.79 -0.27 -11.78
N SER A 187 -18.59 -0.37 -13.09
CA SER A 187 -19.50 0.17 -14.11
C SER A 187 -20.04 -0.93 -15.01
N ASP A 188 -21.26 -0.76 -15.51
CA ASP A 188 -21.89 -1.69 -16.43
C ASP A 188 -22.74 -0.92 -17.46
N THR A 189 -22.76 -1.40 -18.70
CA THR A 189 -23.60 -0.81 -19.76
C THR A 189 -24.40 -1.93 -20.42
N LEU A 190 -25.72 -1.85 -20.30
CA LEU A 190 -26.67 -2.78 -20.91
C LEU A 190 -26.85 -2.45 -22.39
N LYS A 191 -26.28 -3.28 -23.26
CA LYS A 191 -26.34 -3.13 -24.72
C LYS A 191 -27.16 -4.25 -25.36
N TYR A 192 -28.45 -4.29 -25.07
CA TYR A 192 -29.33 -5.27 -25.69
C TYR A 192 -29.48 -5.02 -27.20
N GLY A 193 -29.80 -6.08 -27.95
CA GLY A 193 -29.95 -5.99 -29.41
C GLY A 193 -31.09 -5.05 -29.81
N ALA A 194 -31.05 -4.53 -31.05
CA ALA A 194 -31.95 -3.47 -31.55
C ALA A 194 -33.47 -3.75 -31.45
N GLY A 195 -33.89 -5.00 -31.21
CA GLY A 195 -35.28 -5.38 -30.98
C GLY A 195 -35.74 -5.33 -29.52
N ALA A 196 -34.84 -4.99 -28.58
CA ALA A 196 -35.12 -4.90 -27.16
C ALA A 196 -35.01 -3.46 -26.69
N THR A 197 -35.97 -3.04 -25.86
CA THR A 197 -35.94 -1.76 -25.17
C THR A 197 -35.87 -2.04 -23.67
N ILE A 198 -34.92 -1.42 -22.98
CA ILE A 198 -34.80 -1.53 -21.53
C ILE A 198 -35.78 -0.53 -20.92
N THR A 199 -36.81 -1.05 -20.26
CA THR A 199 -37.89 -0.23 -19.67
C THR A 199 -37.76 -0.07 -18.17
N ASP A 200 -37.05 -0.99 -17.50
CA ASP A 200 -36.84 -0.99 -16.06
C ASP A 200 -35.52 -1.69 -15.72
N VAL A 201 -34.83 -1.18 -14.71
CA VAL A 201 -33.59 -1.75 -14.16
C VAL A 201 -33.67 -1.63 -12.65
N SER A 202 -33.32 -2.72 -11.95
CA SER A 202 -33.14 -2.69 -10.51
C SER A 202 -31.81 -3.35 -10.15
N VAL A 203 -31.09 -2.72 -9.21
CA VAL A 203 -29.81 -3.21 -8.72
C VAL A 203 -29.92 -3.45 -7.23
N SER A 204 -29.34 -4.55 -6.77
CA SER A 204 -29.21 -4.84 -5.33
C SER A 204 -27.84 -5.43 -5.05
N TYR A 205 -27.26 -5.04 -3.91
CA TYR A 205 -26.08 -5.70 -3.38
C TYR A 205 -26.51 -6.96 -2.62
N VAL A 206 -25.99 -8.10 -3.05
CA VAL A 206 -26.30 -9.42 -2.48
C VAL A 206 -25.11 -10.04 -1.72
N GLY A 207 -24.02 -9.28 -1.55
CA GLY A 207 -22.88 -9.70 -0.75
C GLY A 207 -23.13 -9.58 0.75
N VAL A 208 -22.18 -10.07 1.55
CA VAL A 208 -22.30 -10.12 3.01
C VAL A 208 -21.48 -9.06 3.74
N GLU A 209 -20.53 -8.42 3.04
CA GLU A 209 -19.61 -7.43 3.63
C GLU A 209 -20.21 -6.03 3.69
N GLY A 210 -21.31 -5.81 2.97
CA GLY A 210 -21.91 -4.50 2.81
C GLY A 210 -21.16 -3.65 1.78
N THR A 211 -21.60 -2.40 1.62
CA THR A 211 -20.98 -1.43 0.71
C THR A 211 -20.45 -0.26 1.52
N THR A 212 -19.15 0.02 1.39
CA THR A 212 -18.48 1.15 2.06
C THR A 212 -18.32 2.37 1.14
N GLY A 213 -18.42 2.18 -0.18
CA GLY A 213 -18.32 3.23 -1.19
C GLY A 213 -19.66 3.91 -1.52
N THR A 214 -19.58 4.90 -2.41
CA THR A 214 -20.77 5.56 -2.99
C THR A 214 -21.44 4.63 -3.99
N THR A 215 -22.76 4.47 -3.92
CA THR A 215 -23.51 3.58 -4.83
C THR A 215 -24.51 4.36 -5.67
N ASN A 216 -24.65 4.00 -6.95
CA ASN A 216 -25.73 4.51 -7.81
C ASN A 216 -26.86 3.48 -8.03
N TYR A 217 -27.02 2.49 -7.14
CA TYR A 217 -27.95 1.37 -7.35
C TYR A 217 -29.39 1.81 -7.64
N THR A 218 -29.85 2.92 -7.05
CA THR A 218 -31.23 3.40 -7.21
C THR A 218 -31.47 4.17 -8.51
N ASN A 219 -30.42 4.68 -9.17
CA ASN A 219 -30.57 5.44 -10.41
C ASN A 219 -29.89 4.76 -11.62
N PHE A 220 -29.25 3.60 -11.41
CA PHE A 220 -28.61 2.87 -12.48
C PHE A 220 -29.66 2.41 -13.51
N ASP A 221 -29.58 2.96 -14.72
CA ASP A 221 -30.43 2.62 -15.87
C ASP A 221 -29.70 1.75 -16.90
N GLY A 222 -28.37 1.62 -16.76
CA GLY A 222 -27.51 0.83 -17.63
C GLY A 222 -27.40 1.34 -19.07
N GLN A 223 -27.92 2.54 -19.38
CA GLN A 223 -27.97 3.12 -20.72
C GLN A 223 -27.27 4.48 -20.80
N SER A 224 -27.35 5.29 -19.74
CA SER A 224 -26.76 6.63 -19.64
C SER A 224 -25.67 6.75 -18.57
N ASP A 225 -25.51 5.72 -17.73
CA ASP A 225 -24.45 5.62 -16.74
C ASP A 225 -23.10 5.25 -17.37
N TYR A 226 -22.43 6.23 -17.97
CA TYR A 226 -21.04 6.14 -18.38
C TYR A 226 -20.18 6.87 -17.33
N LEU A 227 -19.11 6.22 -16.86
CA LEU A 227 -18.03 6.91 -16.15
C LEU A 227 -17.27 7.83 -17.13
#